data_AF-A0A7C2JFP5-F1
#
_entry.id   AF-A0A7C2JFP5-F1
#
_cell.length_a   1.000
_cell.length_b   1.000
_cell.length_c   1.000
_cell.angle_alpha   90.00
_cell.angle_beta   90.00
_cell.angle_gamma   90.00
#
_symmetry.space_group_name_H-M   'P 1'
#
loop_
_entity.id
_entity.type
_entity.pdbx_description
1 polymer ?
#
loop_
_entity_poly.entity_id
_entity_poly.type
_entity_poly.pdbx_seq_one_letter_code
_entity_poly.pdbx_strand_id
1 'polypeptide(L)'
;AAYGLPVETTLAAYGAANPNSSAGDLLAAIQTDWCWRIPAIRLGDAHARTASSTYMYEFAWPSPQFNGRLGACHALEIPFVFDTLGNRTEPLWGADPPQQLADTMHAAWVAFATNGDPGWPKYDLNRRATIRFGMTSEVVDDPRPVERALWEGVR
;
A
#
# COMPACT_ATOMS: atom_id res chain seq x y z
N ALA A 1 1.14 -21.41 11.20
CA ALA A 1 2.39 -22.21 11.27
C ALA A 1 3.57 -21.52 10.58
N ALA A 2 3.51 -21.20 9.28
CA ALA A 2 4.64 -20.57 8.57
C ALA A 2 4.86 -19.06 8.88
N TYR A 3 3.78 -18.30 9.09
CA TYR A 3 3.83 -16.83 9.33
C TYR A 3 3.61 -16.42 10.79
N GLY A 4 3.60 -17.37 11.73
CA GLY A 4 3.37 -17.09 13.15
C GLY A 4 1.92 -16.78 13.58
N LEU A 5 0.99 -16.61 12.64
CA LEU A 5 -0.43 -16.37 12.96
C LEU A 5 -1.25 -17.65 13.21
N PRO A 6 -2.32 -17.59 14.04
CA PRO A 6 -3.31 -18.67 14.19
C PRO A 6 -4.15 -18.84 12.92
N VAL A 7 -4.21 -20.07 12.38
CA VAL A 7 -4.80 -20.34 11.06
C VAL A 7 -6.27 -19.92 10.96
N GLU A 8 -7.13 -20.42 11.86
CA GLU A 8 -8.58 -20.17 11.80
C GLU A 8 -8.91 -18.67 11.92
N THR A 9 -8.31 -17.99 12.91
CA THR A 9 -8.51 -16.55 13.12
C THR A 9 -8.03 -15.73 11.91
N THR A 10 -6.91 -16.14 11.31
CA THR A 10 -6.36 -15.46 10.12
C THR A 10 -7.28 -15.63 8.93
N LEU A 11 -7.68 -16.87 8.61
CA LEU A 11 -8.56 -17.12 7.47
C LEU A 11 -9.91 -16.43 7.62
N ALA A 12 -10.47 -16.40 8.84
CA ALA A 12 -11.71 -15.68 9.13
C ALA A 12 -11.57 -14.17 8.87
N ALA A 13 -10.50 -13.54 9.38
CA ALA A 13 -10.29 -12.09 9.20
C ALA A 13 -10.05 -11.70 7.74
N TYR A 14 -9.11 -12.37 7.05
CA TYR A 14 -8.80 -12.06 5.66
C TYR A 14 -9.95 -12.43 4.71
N GLY A 15 -10.66 -13.52 4.99
CA GLY A 15 -11.85 -13.92 4.24
C GLY A 15 -13.02 -12.94 4.39
N ALA A 16 -13.25 -12.42 5.60
CA ALA A 16 -14.27 -11.40 5.84
C ALA A 16 -13.95 -10.08 5.12
N ALA A 17 -12.69 -9.69 5.08
CA ALA A 17 -12.24 -8.50 4.35
C ALA A 17 -12.27 -8.68 2.82
N ASN A 18 -12.19 -9.92 2.33
CA ASN A 18 -12.16 -10.25 0.90
C ASN A 18 -13.11 -11.42 0.55
N PRO A 19 -14.44 -11.24 0.62
CA PRO A 19 -15.41 -12.34 0.54
C PRO A 19 -15.39 -13.15 -0.76
N ASN A 20 -14.87 -12.57 -1.85
CA ASN A 20 -14.84 -13.18 -3.18
C ASN A 20 -13.43 -13.68 -3.57
N SER A 21 -12.47 -13.64 -2.66
CA SER A 21 -11.09 -14.03 -2.93
C SER A 21 -10.92 -15.54 -2.96
N SER A 22 -10.09 -16.03 -3.88
CA SER A 22 -9.63 -17.41 -3.87
C SER A 22 -8.65 -17.66 -2.72
N ALA A 23 -8.36 -18.93 -2.40
CA ALA A 23 -7.34 -19.28 -1.41
C ALA A 23 -5.96 -18.70 -1.77
N GLY A 24 -5.64 -18.59 -3.08
CA GLY A 24 -4.41 -17.97 -3.56
C GLY A 24 -4.36 -16.46 -3.29
N ASP A 25 -5.49 -15.77 -3.45
CA ASP A 25 -5.58 -14.33 -3.18
C ASP A 25 -5.47 -14.05 -1.68
N LEU A 26 -6.09 -14.88 -0.83
CA LEU A 26 -5.94 -14.78 0.63
C LEU A 26 -4.49 -15.03 1.06
N LEU A 27 -3.83 -16.04 0.47
CA LEU A 27 -2.40 -16.27 0.72
C LEU A 27 -1.55 -15.07 0.30
N ALA A 28 -1.82 -14.50 -0.88
CA ALA A 28 -1.11 -13.31 -1.37
C ALA A 28 -1.32 -12.10 -0.46
N ALA A 29 -2.52 -11.89 0.08
CA ALA A 29 -2.80 -10.83 1.05
C ALA A 29 -2.02 -11.03 2.36
N ILE A 30 -2.01 -12.25 2.91
CA ILE A 30 -1.24 -12.61 4.10
C ILE A 30 0.27 -12.40 3.87
N GLN A 31 0.77 -12.82 2.70
CA GLN A 31 2.17 -12.63 2.33
C GLN A 31 2.52 -11.14 2.13
N THR A 32 1.61 -10.35 1.58
CA THR A 32 1.79 -8.90 1.41
C THR A 32 1.94 -8.20 2.75
N ASP A 33 1.12 -8.60 3.72
CA ASP A 33 1.20 -8.08 5.08
C ASP A 33 2.51 -8.46 5.75
N TRP A 34 2.87 -9.74 5.67
CA TRP A 34 4.08 -10.26 6.28
C TRP A 34 5.37 -9.66 5.69
N CYS A 35 5.45 -9.54 4.36
CA CYS A 35 6.65 -9.04 3.67
C CYS A 35 6.77 -7.51 3.70
N TRP A 36 5.66 -6.79 3.57
CA TRP A 36 5.68 -5.37 3.20
C TRP A 36 4.85 -4.48 4.13
N ARG A 37 3.54 -4.71 4.23
CA ARG A 37 2.63 -3.75 4.88
C ARG A 37 2.94 -3.61 6.37
N ILE A 38 3.08 -4.73 7.09
CA ILE A 38 3.31 -4.71 8.55
C ILE A 38 4.71 -4.17 8.89
N PRO A 39 5.80 -4.57 8.22
CA PRO A 39 7.11 -3.93 8.40
C PRO A 39 7.08 -2.42 8.13
N ALA A 40 6.39 -1.95 7.09
CA ALA A 40 6.27 -0.52 6.77
C ALA A 40 5.51 0.24 7.87
N ILE A 41 4.38 -0.30 8.35
CA ILE A 41 3.62 0.27 9.47
C ILE A 41 4.48 0.37 10.72
N ARG A 42 5.28 -0.66 11.04
CA ARG A 42 6.17 -0.65 12.22
C ARG A 42 7.26 0.41 12.12
N LEU A 43 7.83 0.58 10.93
CA LEU A 43 8.77 1.65 10.68
C LEU A 43 8.12 3.02 10.86
N GLY A 44 6.91 3.21 10.32
CA GLY A 44 6.10 4.42 10.50
C GLY A 44 5.79 4.70 11.97
N ASP A 45 5.33 3.69 12.72
CA ASP A 45 5.04 3.77 14.16
C ASP A 45 6.29 4.11 14.98
N ALA A 46 7.46 3.55 14.63
CA ALA A 46 8.71 3.87 15.30
C ALA A 46 9.18 5.30 15.01
N HIS A 47 9.12 5.73 13.74
CA HIS A 47 9.53 7.08 13.34
C HIS A 47 8.59 8.15 13.89
N ALA A 48 7.28 7.89 13.95
CA ALA A 48 6.28 8.82 14.51
C ALA A 48 6.42 9.06 16.03
N ARG A 49 7.21 8.25 16.75
CA ARG A 49 7.56 8.50 18.17
C ARG A 49 8.70 9.50 18.33
N THR A 50 9.34 9.90 17.24
CA THR A 50 10.40 10.91 17.23
C THR A 50 9.83 12.30 16.95
N ALA A 51 10.68 13.33 16.95
CA ALA A 51 10.27 14.69 16.56
C ALA A 51 10.16 14.88 15.03
N SER A 52 10.44 13.84 14.23
CA SER A 52 10.44 13.89 12.77
C SER A 52 9.02 13.78 12.19
N SER A 53 8.83 14.32 10.98
CA SER A 53 7.60 14.13 10.21
C SER A 53 7.59 12.77 9.52
N THR A 54 6.52 11.98 9.72
CA THR A 54 6.26 10.73 9.00
C THR A 54 5.06 10.91 8.08
N TYR A 55 5.13 10.36 6.87
CA TYR A 55 4.01 10.31 5.94
C TYR A 55 3.92 8.90 5.37
N MET A 56 2.72 8.33 5.29
CA MET A 56 2.50 6.99 4.76
C MET A 56 1.59 7.04 3.55
N TYR A 57 1.89 6.20 2.55
CA TYR A 57 1.02 5.97 1.42
C TYR A 57 0.89 4.48 1.09
N GLU A 58 -0.19 4.14 0.39
CA GLU A 58 -0.42 2.85 -0.25
C GLU A 58 -0.68 3.08 -1.74
N PHE A 59 0.02 2.36 -2.61
CA PHE A 59 -0.34 2.30 -4.01
C PHE A 59 -1.43 1.25 -4.22
N ALA A 60 -2.59 1.66 -4.71
CA ALA A 60 -3.80 0.86 -4.79
C ALA A 60 -4.36 0.73 -6.21
N TRP A 61 -3.75 1.37 -7.21
CA TRP A 61 -4.14 1.20 -8.61
C TRP A 61 -3.70 -0.18 -9.13
N PRO A 62 -4.62 -1.01 -9.65
CA PRO A 62 -4.29 -2.36 -10.08
C PRO A 62 -3.67 -2.39 -11.48
N SER A 63 -2.68 -3.24 -11.67
CA SER A 63 -2.16 -3.60 -13.00
C SER A 63 -3.28 -4.19 -13.88
N PRO A 64 -3.43 -3.77 -15.14
CA PRO A 64 -4.37 -4.41 -16.07
C PRO A 64 -3.89 -5.78 -16.57
N GLN A 65 -2.63 -6.15 -16.31
CA GLN A 65 -2.04 -7.39 -16.81
C GLN A 65 -2.72 -8.62 -16.21
N PHE A 66 -2.71 -9.72 -16.98
CA PHE A 66 -3.36 -10.97 -16.61
C PHE A 66 -4.84 -10.79 -16.21
N ASN A 67 -5.56 -9.90 -16.90
CA ASN A 67 -6.95 -9.55 -16.62
C ASN A 67 -7.15 -9.00 -15.18
N GLY A 68 -6.23 -8.16 -14.70
CA GLY A 68 -6.32 -7.53 -13.39
C GLY A 68 -5.88 -8.41 -12.21
N ARG A 69 -5.47 -9.66 -12.46
CA ARG A 69 -5.17 -10.64 -11.40
C ARG A 69 -3.94 -10.30 -10.56
N LEU A 70 -3.07 -9.40 -11.03
CA LEU A 70 -1.91 -8.97 -10.26
C LEU A 70 -2.24 -7.95 -9.17
N GLY A 71 -3.38 -7.25 -9.28
CA GLY A 71 -3.67 -6.11 -8.42
C GLY A 71 -2.58 -5.03 -8.48
N ALA A 72 -2.42 -4.28 -7.40
CA ALA A 72 -1.33 -3.32 -7.22
C ALA A 72 -0.03 -4.06 -6.84
N CYS A 73 0.58 -4.74 -7.80
CA CYS A 73 1.71 -5.62 -7.56
C CYS A 73 3.03 -4.88 -7.29
N HIS A 74 4.04 -5.64 -6.87
CA HIS A 74 5.35 -5.09 -6.48
C HIS A 74 6.00 -4.26 -7.60
N ALA A 75 6.56 -3.10 -7.21
CA ALA A 75 7.26 -2.14 -8.07
C ALA A 75 6.38 -1.44 -9.13
N LEU A 76 5.07 -1.65 -9.11
CA LEU A 76 4.14 -1.06 -10.08
C LEU A 76 4.06 0.47 -9.96
N GLU A 77 4.31 1.02 -8.78
CA GLU A 77 4.23 2.44 -8.49
C GLU A 77 5.42 3.25 -9.01
N ILE A 78 6.58 2.60 -9.23
CA ILE A 78 7.83 3.25 -9.62
C ILE A 78 7.65 4.21 -10.82
N PRO A 79 7.08 3.81 -11.97
CA PRO A 79 6.92 4.73 -13.10
C PRO A 79 5.93 5.87 -12.82
N PHE A 80 5.00 5.72 -11.86
CA PHE A 80 4.11 6.80 -11.42
C PHE A 80 4.85 7.80 -10.53
N VAL A 81 5.75 7.32 -9.66
CA VAL A 81 6.63 8.18 -8.84
C VAL A 81 7.55 9.03 -9.71
N PHE A 82 8.10 8.46 -10.78
CA PHE A 82 9.06 9.13 -11.65
C PHE A 82 8.45 9.85 -12.86
N ASP A 83 7.14 9.73 -13.07
CA ASP A 83 6.44 10.24 -14.26
C ASP A 83 7.08 9.77 -15.58
N THR A 84 7.25 8.45 -15.73
CA THR A 84 7.96 7.82 -16.86
C THR A 84 7.13 6.80 -17.64
N LEU A 85 5.79 6.88 -17.55
CA LEU A 85 4.86 5.91 -18.15
C LEU A 85 5.05 5.70 -19.68
N GLY A 86 5.63 6.67 -20.39
CA GLY A 86 5.87 6.62 -21.84
C GLY A 86 7.09 5.82 -22.32
N ASN A 87 8.01 5.42 -21.43
CA ASN A 87 9.28 4.77 -21.79
C ASN A 87 9.12 3.24 -21.84
N ARG A 88 8.75 2.66 -22.99
CA ARG A 88 8.26 1.27 -23.10
C ARG A 88 9.35 0.19 -23.25
N THR A 89 9.30 -0.80 -22.35
CA THR A 89 9.36 -2.25 -22.64
C THR A 89 8.31 -2.95 -21.76
N GLU A 90 7.58 -3.93 -22.30
CA GLU A 90 6.36 -4.60 -21.76
C GLU A 90 5.97 -4.30 -20.29
N PRO A 91 5.25 -3.18 -20.05
CA PRO A 91 5.08 -2.72 -18.69
C PRO A 91 3.92 -3.36 -17.94
N LEU A 92 4.11 -3.56 -16.63
CA LEU A 92 3.06 -4.00 -15.70
C LEU A 92 1.86 -3.05 -15.66
N TRP A 93 1.98 -1.80 -16.14
CA TRP A 93 0.93 -0.79 -16.15
C TRP A 93 0.11 -0.74 -17.47
N GLY A 94 0.39 -1.63 -18.42
CA GLY A 94 -0.40 -1.76 -19.64
C GLY A 94 -0.23 -0.62 -20.65
N ALA A 95 -1.12 -0.59 -21.65
CA ALA A 95 -1.01 0.36 -22.77
C ALA A 95 -1.39 1.80 -22.40
N ASP A 96 -2.39 1.96 -21.52
CA ASP A 96 -3.03 3.23 -21.18
C ASP A 96 -3.10 3.42 -19.64
N PRO A 97 -1.96 3.52 -18.94
CA PRO A 97 -1.95 3.83 -17.52
C PRO A 97 -2.50 5.25 -17.25
N PRO A 98 -3.08 5.51 -16.07
CA PRO A 98 -3.64 6.82 -15.76
C PRO A 98 -2.55 7.86 -15.51
N GLN A 99 -2.26 8.69 -16.51
CA GLN A 99 -1.28 9.79 -16.40
C GLN A 99 -1.57 10.71 -15.21
N GLN A 100 -2.85 11.03 -14.94
CA GLN A 100 -3.25 11.86 -13.81
C GLN A 100 -2.80 11.30 -12.45
N LEU A 101 -2.72 9.97 -12.31
CA LEU A 101 -2.20 9.34 -11.09
C LEU A 101 -0.68 9.56 -10.97
N ALA A 102 0.05 9.45 -12.07
CA ALA A 102 1.48 9.76 -12.10
C ALA A 102 1.72 11.24 -11.77
N ASP A 103 0.96 12.16 -12.38
CA ASP A 103 1.04 13.59 -12.08
C ASP A 103 0.83 13.87 -10.57
N THR A 104 -0.17 13.22 -9.98
CA THR A 104 -0.50 13.38 -8.55
C THR A 104 0.61 12.83 -7.64
N MET A 105 1.09 11.61 -7.91
CA MET A 105 2.14 10.97 -7.11
C MET A 105 3.48 11.67 -7.28
N HIS A 106 3.85 12.02 -8.50
CA HIS A 106 5.10 12.72 -8.80
C HIS A 106 5.13 14.09 -8.11
N ALA A 107 4.03 14.86 -8.19
CA ALA A 107 3.93 16.14 -7.50
C ALA A 107 4.11 16.01 -5.98
N ALA A 108 3.53 14.97 -5.36
CA ALA A 108 3.70 14.71 -3.93
C ALA A 108 5.15 14.37 -3.55
N TRP A 109 5.82 13.53 -4.35
CA TRP A 109 7.23 13.19 -4.14
C TRP A 109 8.16 14.40 -4.32
N VAL A 110 7.91 15.23 -5.34
CA VAL A 110 8.64 16.49 -5.55
C VAL A 110 8.41 17.45 -4.38
N ALA A 111 7.17 17.59 -3.91
CA ALA A 111 6.86 18.45 -2.76
C ALA A 111 7.60 18.00 -1.49
N PHE A 112 7.58 16.69 -1.20
CA PHE A 112 8.33 16.12 -0.07
C PHE A 112 9.85 16.37 -0.19
N ALA A 113 10.43 16.13 -1.36
CA ALA A 113 11.86 16.39 -1.59
C ALA A 113 12.21 17.87 -1.46
N THR A 114 11.28 18.77 -1.81
CA THR A 114 11.50 20.22 -1.82
C THR A 114 11.38 20.83 -0.42
N ASN A 115 10.36 20.44 0.35
CA ASN A 115 10.01 21.12 1.60
C ASN A 115 9.60 20.18 2.75
N GLY A 116 9.58 18.88 2.53
CA GLY A 116 9.25 17.87 3.55
C GLY A 116 7.74 17.66 3.79
N ASP A 117 6.86 18.27 3.00
CA ASP A 117 5.40 18.09 3.09
C ASP A 117 4.82 17.64 1.74
N PRO A 118 4.30 16.40 1.63
CA PRO A 118 3.72 15.88 0.40
C PRO A 118 2.23 16.26 0.21
N GLY A 119 1.63 16.99 1.15
CA GLY A 119 0.28 17.54 1.00
C GLY A 119 -0.86 16.74 1.66
N TRP A 120 -0.56 15.82 2.58
CA TRP A 120 -1.56 15.12 3.40
C TRP A 120 -1.17 15.07 4.89
N PRO A 121 -2.08 14.72 5.80
CA PRO A 121 -1.78 14.71 7.23
C PRO A 121 -0.58 13.82 7.58
N LYS A 122 0.23 14.28 8.54
CA LYS A 122 1.31 13.49 9.12
C LYS A 122 0.75 12.21 9.73
N TYR A 123 1.51 11.13 9.58
CA TYR A 123 1.24 9.86 10.22
C TYR A 123 1.47 9.96 11.73
N ASP A 124 0.50 9.48 12.51
CA ASP A 124 0.57 9.36 13.96
C ASP A 124 -0.03 8.02 14.42
N LEU A 125 0.19 7.66 15.69
CA LEU A 125 -0.27 6.39 16.26
C LEU A 125 -1.78 6.32 16.53
N ASN A 126 -2.49 7.46 16.50
CA ASN A 126 -3.92 7.53 16.78
C ASN A 126 -4.73 7.27 15.51
N ARG A 127 -4.39 7.96 14.41
CA ARG A 127 -5.10 7.89 13.13
C ARG A 127 -4.46 6.94 12.13
N ARG A 128 -3.13 6.79 12.17
CA ARG A 128 -2.35 6.08 11.14
C ARG A 128 -2.73 6.54 9.72
N ALA A 129 -2.91 7.84 9.55
CA ALA A 129 -3.39 8.44 8.30
C ALA A 129 -2.47 8.04 7.13
N THR A 130 -3.06 7.45 6.10
CA THR A 130 -2.36 6.92 4.93
C THR A 130 -3.06 7.37 3.66
N ILE A 131 -2.34 8.00 2.73
CA ILE A 131 -2.92 8.29 1.41
C ILE A 131 -2.93 7.03 0.54
N ARG A 132 -4.08 6.68 -0.03
CA ARG A 132 -4.23 5.57 -0.97
C ARG A 132 -4.26 6.11 -2.38
N PHE A 133 -3.20 5.87 -3.15
CA PHE A 133 -3.10 6.26 -4.56
C PHE A 133 -3.79 5.22 -5.44
N GLY A 134 -5.00 5.54 -5.91
CA GLY A 134 -5.78 4.68 -6.80
C GLY A 134 -6.41 5.47 -7.96
N MET A 135 -7.48 4.94 -8.54
CA MET A 135 -8.31 5.68 -9.53
C MET A 135 -8.84 7.01 -8.95
N THR A 136 -9.06 7.03 -7.64
CA THR A 136 -9.24 8.25 -6.86
C THR A 136 -8.29 8.15 -5.69
N SER A 137 -7.54 9.23 -5.44
CA SER A 137 -6.60 9.28 -4.33
C SER A 137 -7.26 9.90 -3.10
N GLU A 138 -7.17 9.22 -1.97
CA GLU A 138 -7.85 9.63 -0.74
C GLU A 138 -7.03 9.28 0.50
N VAL A 139 -7.22 10.05 1.58
CA VAL A 139 -6.61 9.74 2.88
C VAL A 139 -7.55 8.80 3.64
N VAL A 140 -7.01 7.67 4.08
CA VAL A 140 -7.71 6.68 4.90
C VAL A 140 -7.01 6.52 6.24
N ASP A 141 -7.78 6.51 7.31
CA ASP A 141 -7.30 6.26 8.67
C ASP A 141 -7.22 4.74 8.93
N ASP A 142 -6.06 4.28 9.41
CA ASP A 142 -5.71 2.88 9.71
C ASP A 142 -6.25 1.83 8.70
N PRO A 143 -5.76 1.81 7.45
CA PRO A 143 -6.26 0.88 6.43
C PRO A 143 -6.08 -0.59 6.85
N ARG A 144 -7.17 -1.37 6.77
CA ARG A 144 -7.24 -2.79 7.19
C ARG A 144 -6.78 -2.98 8.65
N PRO A 145 -7.53 -2.40 9.62
CA PRO A 145 -7.12 -2.37 11.03
C PRO A 145 -7.24 -3.75 11.69
N VAL A 146 -8.22 -4.57 11.27
CA VAL A 146 -8.42 -5.93 11.80
C VAL A 146 -7.25 -6.83 11.42
N GLU A 147 -6.86 -6.82 10.14
CA GLU A 147 -5.71 -7.59 9.66
C GLU A 147 -4.42 -7.08 10.31
N ARG A 148 -4.22 -5.76 10.41
CA ARG A 148 -3.06 -5.18 11.12
C ARG A 148 -2.96 -5.70 12.55
N ALA A 149 -4.08 -5.70 13.29
CA ALA A 149 -4.11 -6.10 14.69
C ALA A 149 -3.73 -7.58 14.91
N LEU A 150 -3.95 -8.46 13.92
CA LEU A 150 -3.52 -9.87 14.01
C LEU A 150 -2.01 -10.01 14.12
N TRP A 151 -1.25 -9.08 13.54
CA TRP A 151 0.20 -9.13 13.52
C TRP A 151 0.84 -8.52 14.76
N GLU A 152 0.07 -7.98 15.71
CA GLU A 152 0.62 -7.43 16.95
C GLU A 152 1.37 -8.50 17.75
N GLY A 153 2.63 -8.23 18.07
CA GLY A 153 3.52 -9.22 18.71
C GLY A 153 3.98 -10.39 17.81
N VAL A 154 3.60 -10.39 16.52
CA VAL A 154 3.99 -11.37 15.50
C VAL A 154 4.93 -10.68 14.48
N ARG A 155 5.63 -11.39 13.60
CA ARG A 155 6.73 -10.81 12.80
C ARG A 155 6.29 -9.96 11.60
#